data_AF-A0A848VI56-F1
#
_entry.id   AF-A0A848VI56-F1
#
_cell.length_a   1.000
_cell.length_b   1.000
_cell.length_c   1.000
_cell.angle_alpha   90.00
_cell.angle_beta   90.00
_cell.angle_gamma   90.00
#
_symmetry.space_group_name_H-M   'P 1'
#
loop_
_entity.id
_entity.type
_entity.pdbx_description
1 polymer ?
#
loop_
_entity_poly.entity_id
_entity_poly.type
_entity_poly.pdbx_seq_one_letter_code
_entity_poly.pdbx_strand_id
1 'polypeptide(L)'
;MLRRFLPIVLPVLMLSVSGVSARQIQDQAGLGMAWSKPDDPIRAAADLRAMADLGVRAVRTNVWDDRLLFDLADTLGIAVFQEVPLYFPAYPVLADTAAHLRRVVQRLAREGRVQAVGLAFAPDTSDPRTCALLSGLTAEADGRIHTYVVSVLDRPRSCGDAVDFVLFGHHSPEADGQVHLAEFGASALPDPQGQADYFADHLPGRLQQPLWTFVAHWADPSVNMEFAATPGTMGWGLHTADGASRPAVRIVEGASVRGQQVFARGVPAPPLPPAYRYVLAGWVVLLVLLVAYAQSPRLRSLYARYFAAHGIYRVAVAENRDPMYASTATLLASMSLLFGMVSDQAIRSYSHHPAYAAVWYWVSPENRATLDALIGNPFWLTTLIAVLALLGVGTWVAAWYFAAARPAGARASQVLILSVWPRWPVFATLPVVMLIAAGSWGDVAARLSVAWVMVTGAWSTVRTNIDAASVFRLGPLGVAMLWLMTPFVPILLAGIYLWAQYGSHISFLRTLVLLG
;
A
#
# COMPACT_ATOMS: atom_id res chain seq x y z
N MET A 1 -47.51 -54.76 -32.99
CA MET A 1 -46.03 -54.83 -32.98
C MET A 1 -45.53 -54.32 -34.33
N LEU A 2 -45.08 -53.07 -34.42
CA LEU A 2 -44.18 -52.45 -35.42
C LEU A 2 -44.42 -50.93 -35.39
N ARG A 3 -43.80 -50.26 -34.41
CA ARG A 3 -43.83 -48.78 -34.27
C ARG A 3 -42.53 -48.27 -33.64
N ARG A 4 -41.39 -48.83 -34.08
CA ARG A 4 -40.04 -48.48 -33.61
C ARG A 4 -39.05 -48.69 -34.75
N PHE A 5 -38.94 -47.76 -35.70
CA PHE A 5 -37.77 -47.61 -36.58
C PHE A 5 -37.84 -46.27 -37.33
N LEU A 6 -37.62 -45.18 -36.60
CA LEU A 6 -37.16 -43.85 -37.04
C LEU A 6 -37.03 -43.03 -35.72
N PRO A 7 -35.87 -42.48 -35.31
CA PRO A 7 -34.86 -41.79 -36.13
C PRO A 7 -33.38 -42.09 -35.76
N ILE A 8 -32.50 -42.26 -36.75
CA ILE A 8 -31.02 -42.25 -36.58
C ILE A 8 -30.37 -41.10 -37.39
N VAL A 9 -31.17 -40.23 -38.01
CA VAL A 9 -30.66 -39.09 -38.78
C VAL A 9 -31.15 -37.80 -38.10
N LEU A 10 -30.20 -36.95 -37.69
CA LEU A 10 -30.27 -35.82 -36.73
C LEU A 10 -30.15 -36.26 -35.26
N PRO A 11 -28.92 -36.36 -34.70
CA PRO A 11 -28.18 -35.16 -34.33
C PRO A 11 -26.65 -35.34 -34.47
N VAL A 12 -26.10 -35.05 -35.65
CA VAL A 12 -24.64 -34.85 -35.87
C VAL A 12 -24.33 -33.39 -36.26
N LEU A 13 -25.36 -32.54 -36.25
CA LEU A 13 -25.29 -31.11 -36.58
C LEU A 13 -25.91 -30.27 -35.45
N MET A 14 -25.43 -30.51 -34.23
CA MET A 14 -25.39 -29.49 -33.18
C MET A 14 -24.01 -29.60 -32.56
N LEU A 15 -23.02 -29.04 -33.25
CA LEU A 15 -21.79 -28.58 -32.61
C LEU A 15 -22.22 -27.51 -31.60
N SER A 16 -22.43 -27.97 -30.38
CA SER A 16 -22.47 -27.16 -29.18
C SER A 16 -21.27 -26.22 -29.21
N VAL A 17 -21.55 -24.92 -29.27
CA VAL A 17 -20.64 -23.89 -28.75
C VAL A 17 -20.35 -24.33 -27.32
N SER A 18 -19.18 -24.93 -27.15
CA SER A 18 -18.82 -25.61 -25.92
C SER A 18 -18.50 -24.50 -24.93
N GLY A 19 -19.40 -24.28 -23.97
CA GLY A 19 -19.04 -23.57 -22.75
C GLY A 19 -17.84 -24.31 -22.17
N VAL A 20 -16.69 -23.65 -22.18
CA VAL A 20 -15.48 -24.17 -21.56
C VAL A 20 -15.81 -24.39 -20.10
N SER A 21 -15.65 -25.61 -19.59
CA SER A 21 -15.87 -25.86 -18.16
C SER A 21 -14.68 -25.34 -17.35
N ALA A 22 -14.85 -24.96 -16.08
CA ALA A 22 -13.74 -24.53 -15.22
C ALA A 22 -12.59 -25.58 -15.15
N ARG A 23 -12.93 -26.85 -15.37
CA ARG A 23 -11.98 -27.97 -15.49
C ARG A 23 -11.06 -27.86 -16.71
N GLN A 24 -11.59 -27.35 -17.82
CA GLN A 24 -10.85 -27.17 -19.07
C GLN A 24 -9.90 -25.96 -19.01
N ILE A 25 -10.18 -24.95 -18.18
CA ILE A 25 -9.21 -23.89 -17.83
C ILE A 25 -8.03 -24.47 -17.02
N GLN A 26 -8.30 -25.43 -16.11
CA GLN A 26 -7.27 -26.08 -15.31
C GLN A 26 -6.37 -26.99 -16.15
N ASP A 27 -6.92 -27.72 -17.11
CA ASP A 27 -6.14 -28.59 -18.01
C ASP A 27 -5.19 -27.79 -18.94
N GLN A 28 -5.46 -26.49 -19.13
CA GLN A 28 -4.62 -25.57 -19.89
C GLN A 28 -3.66 -24.74 -19.04
N ALA A 29 -3.68 -24.93 -17.71
CA ALA A 29 -2.88 -24.16 -16.78
C ALA A 29 -1.38 -24.16 -17.14
N GLY A 30 -0.74 -23.01 -16.92
CA GLY A 30 0.68 -22.83 -17.18
C GLY A 30 1.11 -21.40 -16.89
N LEU A 31 2.17 -20.98 -17.60
CA LEU A 31 2.68 -19.63 -17.49
C LEU A 31 1.71 -18.63 -18.13
N GLY A 32 1.24 -17.68 -17.33
CA GLY A 32 0.54 -16.49 -17.79
C GLY A 32 1.43 -15.24 -17.67
N MET A 33 1.04 -14.15 -18.33
CA MET A 33 1.72 -12.86 -18.22
C MET A 33 0.72 -11.74 -17.95
N ALA A 34 0.97 -10.92 -16.94
CA ALA A 34 0.25 -9.66 -16.77
C ALA A 34 0.86 -8.61 -17.72
N TRP A 35 0.04 -8.10 -18.62
CA TRP A 35 0.49 -7.29 -19.74
C TRP A 35 -0.37 -6.05 -19.94
N SER A 36 0.28 -4.89 -19.88
CA SER A 36 -0.33 -3.63 -20.31
C SER A 36 -0.08 -3.44 -21.80
N LYS A 37 -1.14 -3.54 -22.60
CA LYS A 37 -1.00 -3.40 -24.06
C LYS A 37 -0.42 -2.03 -24.41
N PRO A 38 0.65 -1.95 -25.21
CA PRO A 38 1.05 -0.71 -25.87
C PRO A 38 -0.05 -0.18 -26.80
N ASP A 39 -0.14 1.14 -26.93
CA ASP A 39 -1.05 1.75 -27.91
C ASP A 39 -0.63 1.45 -29.36
N ASP A 40 0.66 1.24 -29.61
CA ASP A 40 1.20 0.83 -30.90
C ASP A 40 0.88 -0.66 -31.18
N PRO A 41 0.04 -0.97 -32.18
CA PRO A 41 -0.34 -2.35 -32.50
C PRO A 41 0.83 -3.20 -32.99
N ILE A 42 1.86 -2.60 -33.61
CA ILE A 42 3.05 -3.33 -34.06
C ILE A 42 3.85 -3.81 -32.85
N ARG A 43 4.08 -2.93 -31.88
CA ARG A 43 4.72 -3.28 -30.60
C ARG A 43 3.88 -4.29 -29.83
N ALA A 44 2.56 -4.14 -29.78
CA ALA A 44 1.69 -5.10 -29.10
C ALA A 44 1.74 -6.50 -29.73
N ALA A 45 1.78 -6.59 -31.06
CA ALA A 45 1.94 -7.86 -31.76
C ALA A 45 3.34 -8.48 -31.56
N ALA A 46 4.39 -7.64 -31.46
CA ALA A 46 5.74 -8.10 -31.14
C ALA A 46 5.82 -8.66 -29.70
N ASP A 47 5.21 -7.97 -28.74
CA ASP A 47 5.10 -8.41 -27.34
C ASP A 47 4.43 -9.80 -27.27
N LEU A 48 3.29 -10.00 -27.94
CA LEU A 48 2.59 -11.30 -27.95
C LEU A 48 3.44 -12.44 -28.52
N ARG A 49 4.16 -12.20 -29.62
CA ARG A 49 5.06 -13.21 -30.20
C ARG A 49 6.20 -13.55 -29.24
N ALA A 50 6.82 -12.54 -28.65
CA ALA A 50 7.90 -12.74 -27.69
C ALA A 50 7.42 -13.48 -26.43
N MET A 51 6.20 -13.20 -25.96
CA MET A 51 5.57 -13.97 -24.88
C MET A 51 5.34 -15.43 -25.27
N ALA A 52 4.85 -15.70 -26.48
CA ALA A 52 4.69 -17.06 -26.99
C ALA A 52 6.03 -17.82 -27.02
N ASP A 53 7.10 -17.17 -27.47
CA ASP A 53 8.46 -17.73 -27.50
C ASP A 53 9.00 -18.06 -26.10
N LEU A 54 8.55 -17.32 -25.07
CA LEU A 54 8.83 -17.62 -23.66
C LEU A 54 7.91 -18.71 -23.07
N GLY A 55 7.06 -19.35 -23.88
CA GLY A 55 6.12 -20.37 -23.42
C GLY A 55 4.95 -19.81 -22.61
N VAL A 56 4.66 -18.51 -22.70
CA VAL A 56 3.43 -17.93 -22.14
C VAL A 56 2.23 -18.48 -22.91
N ARG A 57 1.23 -18.97 -22.17
CA ARG A 57 -0.01 -19.54 -22.71
C ARG A 57 -1.24 -18.70 -22.41
N ALA A 58 -1.12 -17.70 -21.53
CA ALA A 58 -2.20 -16.76 -21.27
C ALA A 58 -1.67 -15.35 -21.04
N VAL A 59 -2.44 -14.35 -21.45
CA VAL A 59 -2.18 -12.94 -21.13
C VAL A 59 -3.35 -12.36 -20.36
N ARG A 60 -3.03 -11.62 -19.31
CA ARG A 60 -3.98 -10.85 -18.51
C ARG A 60 -3.78 -9.37 -18.81
N THR A 61 -4.81 -8.72 -19.34
CA THR A 61 -4.69 -7.37 -19.88
C THR A 61 -5.95 -6.53 -19.65
N ASN A 62 -5.86 -5.23 -19.89
CA ASN A 62 -7.03 -4.35 -19.86
C ASN A 62 -7.97 -4.65 -21.03
N VAL A 63 -9.24 -4.28 -20.88
CA VAL A 63 -10.23 -4.44 -21.94
C VAL A 63 -9.82 -3.67 -23.21
N TRP A 64 -9.77 -4.37 -24.33
CA TRP A 64 -9.51 -3.81 -25.67
C TRP A 64 -10.48 -4.41 -26.70
N ASP A 65 -10.51 -3.83 -27.91
CA ASP A 65 -11.36 -4.30 -29.03
C ASP A 65 -10.55 -4.47 -30.35
N ASP A 66 -9.29 -4.95 -30.28
CA ASP A 66 -8.43 -5.14 -31.47
C ASP A 66 -8.56 -6.57 -32.03
N ARG A 67 -9.26 -6.70 -33.17
CA ARG A 67 -9.48 -8.00 -33.83
C ARG A 67 -8.20 -8.67 -34.29
N LEU A 68 -7.22 -7.90 -34.79
CA LEU A 68 -5.98 -8.46 -35.32
C LEU A 68 -5.13 -9.06 -34.20
N LEU A 69 -5.10 -8.41 -33.04
CA LEU A 69 -4.40 -8.95 -31.87
C LEU A 69 -5.08 -10.20 -31.32
N PHE A 70 -6.42 -10.28 -31.34
CA PHE A 70 -7.13 -11.51 -30.99
C PHE A 70 -6.82 -12.65 -31.96
N ASP A 71 -6.89 -12.40 -33.27
CA ASP A 71 -6.59 -13.42 -34.28
C ASP A 71 -5.12 -13.89 -34.16
N LEU A 72 -4.20 -13.00 -33.80
CA LEU A 72 -2.81 -13.34 -33.49
C LEU A 72 -2.70 -14.19 -32.22
N ALA A 73 -3.38 -13.83 -31.14
CA ALA A 73 -3.39 -14.60 -29.89
C ALA A 73 -3.93 -16.02 -30.13
N ASP A 74 -5.01 -16.16 -30.89
CA ASP A 74 -5.57 -17.46 -31.29
C ASP A 74 -4.56 -18.28 -32.10
N THR A 75 -3.86 -17.65 -33.05
CA THR A 75 -2.82 -18.30 -33.86
C THR A 75 -1.64 -18.78 -33.02
N LEU A 76 -1.27 -18.03 -31.98
CA LEU A 76 -0.18 -18.36 -31.05
C LEU A 76 -0.64 -19.34 -29.95
N GLY A 77 -1.94 -19.64 -29.85
CA GLY A 77 -2.50 -20.45 -28.77
C GLY A 77 -2.45 -19.76 -27.40
N ILE A 78 -2.46 -18.42 -27.38
CA ILE A 78 -2.48 -17.61 -26.15
C ILE A 78 -3.92 -17.33 -25.75
N ALA A 79 -4.31 -17.80 -24.56
CA ALA A 79 -5.60 -17.45 -23.97
C ALA A 79 -5.61 -16.00 -23.47
N VAL A 80 -6.65 -15.24 -23.82
CA VAL A 80 -6.78 -13.83 -23.41
C VAL A 80 -7.71 -13.73 -22.21
N PHE A 81 -7.23 -13.09 -21.15
CA PHE A 81 -7.98 -12.70 -19.95
C PHE A 81 -8.05 -11.18 -19.93
N GLN A 82 -9.26 -10.63 -19.93
CA GLN A 82 -9.44 -9.17 -19.91
C GLN A 82 -9.99 -8.70 -18.57
N GLU A 83 -9.50 -7.58 -18.06
CA GLU A 83 -9.94 -7.03 -16.77
C GLU A 83 -10.45 -5.62 -16.92
N VAL A 84 -11.53 -5.33 -16.21
CA VAL A 84 -12.00 -3.96 -16.04
C VAL A 84 -11.10 -3.30 -14.97
N PRO A 85 -10.54 -2.10 -15.24
CA PRO A 85 -9.57 -1.44 -14.35
C PRO A 85 -10.25 -0.83 -13.10
N LEU A 86 -10.91 -1.65 -12.30
CA LEU A 86 -11.52 -1.29 -11.02
C LEU A 86 -10.66 -1.82 -9.87
N TYR A 87 -9.85 -0.93 -9.29
CA TYR A 87 -8.90 -1.25 -8.23
C TYR A 87 -9.42 -0.85 -6.86
N PHE A 88 -9.36 -1.77 -5.90
CA PHE A 88 -9.78 -1.57 -4.52
C PHE A 88 -11.21 -0.98 -4.37
N PRO A 89 -12.22 -1.40 -5.16
CA PRO A 89 -13.54 -0.80 -5.06
C PRO A 89 -14.23 -1.24 -3.77
N ALA A 90 -14.62 -0.27 -2.95
CA ALA A 90 -15.65 -0.48 -1.93
C ALA A 90 -17.03 -0.65 -2.60
N TYR A 91 -17.99 -1.26 -1.90
CA TYR A 91 -19.33 -1.54 -2.45
C TYR A 91 -19.98 -0.37 -3.22
N PRO A 92 -20.00 0.89 -2.71
CA PRO A 92 -20.64 1.99 -3.43
C PRO A 92 -20.04 2.24 -4.81
N VAL A 93 -18.71 2.18 -4.94
CA VAL A 93 -18.00 2.37 -6.23
C VAL A 93 -18.34 1.24 -7.19
N LEU A 94 -18.40 0.01 -6.70
CA LEU A 94 -18.79 -1.15 -7.50
C LEU A 94 -20.26 -1.07 -7.94
N ALA A 95 -21.15 -0.60 -7.07
CA ALA A 95 -22.57 -0.39 -7.37
C ALA A 95 -22.77 0.68 -8.45
N ASP A 96 -22.06 1.81 -8.35
CA ASP A 96 -22.13 2.90 -9.32
C ASP A 96 -21.60 2.48 -10.70
N THR A 97 -20.62 1.57 -10.74
CA THR A 97 -20.02 1.04 -11.98
C THR A 97 -20.71 -0.20 -12.53
N ALA A 98 -21.66 -0.80 -11.80
CA ALA A 98 -22.29 -2.08 -12.14
C ALA A 98 -22.94 -2.10 -13.53
N ALA A 99 -23.59 -1.00 -13.93
CA ALA A 99 -24.22 -0.91 -15.26
C ALA A 99 -23.19 -0.93 -16.39
N HIS A 100 -22.00 -0.35 -16.18
CA HIS A 100 -20.90 -0.42 -17.14
C HIS A 100 -20.30 -1.83 -17.17
N LEU A 101 -20.01 -2.42 -15.99
CA LEU A 101 -19.50 -3.79 -15.89
C LEU A 101 -20.41 -4.79 -16.60
N ARG A 102 -21.72 -4.71 -16.39
CA ARG A 102 -22.70 -5.57 -17.07
C ARG A 102 -22.57 -5.47 -18.59
N ARG A 103 -22.44 -4.26 -19.14
CA ARG A 103 -22.28 -4.07 -20.59
C ARG A 103 -20.98 -4.68 -21.11
N VAL A 104 -19.88 -4.55 -20.37
CA VAL A 104 -18.59 -5.14 -20.74
C VAL A 104 -18.68 -6.66 -20.73
N VAL A 105 -19.18 -7.26 -19.65
CA VAL A 105 -19.35 -8.73 -19.54
C VAL A 105 -20.23 -9.26 -20.67
N GLN A 106 -21.41 -8.66 -20.88
CA GLN A 106 -22.32 -9.07 -21.95
C GLN A 106 -21.73 -8.90 -23.35
N ARG A 107 -20.85 -7.91 -23.56
CA ARG A 107 -20.15 -7.74 -24.85
C ARG A 107 -19.12 -8.84 -25.05
N LEU A 108 -18.21 -9.05 -24.09
CA LEU A 108 -17.16 -10.06 -24.19
C LEU A 108 -17.76 -11.48 -24.31
N ALA A 109 -18.85 -11.76 -23.58
CA ALA A 109 -19.57 -13.03 -23.66
C ALA A 109 -20.20 -13.29 -25.03
N ARG A 110 -20.58 -12.24 -25.76
CA ARG A 110 -21.12 -12.35 -27.13
C ARG A 110 -20.02 -12.53 -28.17
N GLU A 111 -18.84 -11.96 -27.95
CA GLU A 111 -17.71 -12.05 -28.87
C GLU A 111 -17.03 -13.42 -28.82
N GLY A 112 -16.96 -14.05 -27.63
CA GLY A 112 -16.46 -15.42 -27.46
C GLY A 112 -14.96 -15.58 -27.73
N ARG A 113 -14.19 -14.48 -27.70
CA ARG A 113 -12.73 -14.45 -27.94
C ARG A 113 -11.88 -14.33 -26.67
N VAL A 114 -12.54 -14.22 -25.51
CA VAL A 114 -11.89 -14.04 -24.21
C VAL A 114 -12.20 -15.27 -23.36
N GLN A 115 -11.19 -15.80 -22.68
CA GLN A 115 -11.34 -16.98 -21.83
C GLN A 115 -12.03 -16.64 -20.50
N ALA A 116 -11.65 -15.51 -19.90
CA ALA A 116 -12.25 -15.02 -18.68
C ALA A 116 -12.17 -13.50 -18.55
N VAL A 117 -13.11 -12.92 -17.79
CA VAL A 117 -13.18 -11.49 -17.48
C VAL A 117 -12.97 -11.21 -15.99
N GLY A 118 -12.00 -10.37 -15.68
CA GLY A 118 -11.75 -9.85 -14.35
C GLY A 118 -12.71 -8.71 -14.03
N LEU A 119 -13.56 -8.90 -13.02
CA LEU A 119 -14.60 -7.94 -12.63
C LEU A 119 -14.05 -6.79 -11.79
N ALA A 120 -13.07 -7.07 -10.93
CA ALA A 120 -12.40 -6.09 -10.09
C ALA A 120 -11.09 -6.65 -9.53
N PHE A 121 -10.14 -5.75 -9.24
CA PHE A 121 -8.93 -6.03 -8.49
C PHE A 121 -9.11 -5.61 -7.03
N ALA A 122 -8.93 -6.55 -6.11
CA ALA A 122 -9.08 -6.39 -4.66
C ALA A 122 -10.40 -5.71 -4.23
N PRO A 123 -11.58 -6.16 -4.69
CA PRO A 123 -12.84 -5.58 -4.21
C PRO A 123 -13.03 -5.83 -2.71
N ASP A 124 -13.82 -4.99 -2.04
CA ASP A 124 -14.23 -5.24 -0.65
C ASP A 124 -15.19 -6.44 -0.56
N THR A 125 -14.62 -7.63 -0.51
CA THR A 125 -15.38 -8.88 -0.38
C THR A 125 -15.96 -9.04 1.03
N SER A 126 -15.60 -8.21 2.01
CA SER A 126 -16.15 -8.32 3.36
C SER A 126 -17.60 -7.82 3.46
N ASP A 127 -18.05 -7.02 2.50
CA ASP A 127 -19.45 -6.61 2.37
C ASP A 127 -20.28 -7.65 1.59
N PRO A 128 -21.31 -8.28 2.18
CA PRO A 128 -22.16 -9.26 1.48
C PRO A 128 -22.82 -8.71 0.21
N ARG A 129 -23.05 -7.39 0.15
CA ARG A 129 -23.65 -6.74 -1.03
C ARG A 129 -22.68 -6.72 -2.21
N THR A 130 -21.38 -6.68 -1.95
CA THR A 130 -20.35 -6.86 -2.98
C THR A 130 -20.47 -8.26 -3.61
N CYS A 131 -20.59 -9.31 -2.79
CA CYS A 131 -20.73 -10.67 -3.31
C CYS A 131 -22.00 -10.86 -4.13
N ALA A 132 -23.13 -10.30 -3.67
CA ALA A 132 -24.39 -10.36 -4.41
C ALA A 132 -24.31 -9.65 -5.78
N LEU A 133 -23.63 -8.50 -5.83
CA LEU A 133 -23.41 -7.77 -7.08
C LEU A 133 -22.50 -8.56 -8.04
N LEU A 134 -21.39 -9.10 -7.54
CA LEU A 134 -20.48 -9.92 -8.33
C LEU A 134 -21.18 -11.16 -8.89
N SER A 135 -21.96 -11.87 -8.08
CA SER A 135 -22.78 -13.01 -8.51
C SER A 135 -23.78 -12.62 -9.61
N GLY A 136 -24.40 -11.45 -9.47
CA GLY A 136 -25.26 -10.89 -10.51
C GLY A 136 -24.52 -10.61 -11.82
N LEU A 137 -23.28 -10.15 -11.79
CA LEU A 137 -22.45 -9.93 -12.98
C LEU A 137 -21.98 -11.26 -13.60
N THR A 138 -21.63 -12.24 -12.78
CA THR A 138 -21.28 -13.60 -13.21
C THR A 138 -22.42 -14.27 -13.97
N ALA A 139 -23.66 -14.09 -13.50
CA ALA A 139 -24.84 -14.59 -14.18
C ALA A 139 -25.02 -14.01 -15.60
N GLU A 140 -24.56 -12.78 -15.86
CA GLU A 140 -24.63 -12.13 -17.18
C GLU A 140 -23.68 -12.78 -18.20
N ALA A 141 -22.65 -13.49 -17.74
CA ALA A 141 -21.76 -14.24 -18.60
C ALA A 141 -22.43 -15.50 -19.18
N ASP A 142 -23.51 -15.99 -18.55
CA ASP A 142 -24.34 -17.12 -19.02
C ASP A 142 -23.49 -18.39 -19.31
N GLY A 143 -22.40 -18.57 -18.57
CA GLY A 143 -21.43 -19.67 -18.76
C GLY A 143 -20.65 -19.64 -20.07
N ARG A 144 -20.76 -18.56 -20.87
CA ARG A 144 -20.05 -18.42 -22.16
C ARG A 144 -18.61 -17.96 -21.99
N ILE A 145 -18.36 -17.17 -20.95
CA ILE A 145 -17.04 -16.75 -20.49
C ILE A 145 -16.99 -16.92 -18.99
N HIS A 146 -15.80 -17.16 -18.46
CA HIS A 146 -15.63 -17.20 -17.01
C HIS A 146 -15.43 -15.79 -16.45
N THR A 147 -15.71 -15.64 -15.17
CA THR A 147 -15.56 -14.41 -14.41
C THR A 147 -14.68 -14.65 -13.20
N TYR A 148 -13.90 -13.63 -12.84
CA TYR A 148 -13.05 -13.72 -11.67
C TYR A 148 -12.84 -12.37 -11.00
N VAL A 149 -12.30 -12.41 -9.79
CA VAL A 149 -11.74 -11.24 -9.10
C VAL A 149 -10.32 -11.54 -8.68
N VAL A 150 -9.50 -10.49 -8.54
CA VAL A 150 -8.19 -10.60 -7.90
C VAL A 150 -8.34 -10.30 -6.42
N SER A 151 -7.90 -11.18 -5.53
CA SER A 151 -7.84 -10.96 -4.08
C SER A 151 -6.42 -10.70 -3.64
N VAL A 152 -6.22 -9.69 -2.81
CA VAL A 152 -4.95 -9.45 -2.09
C VAL A 152 -4.94 -10.05 -0.69
N LEU A 153 -6.05 -10.67 -0.27
CA LEU A 153 -6.21 -11.33 1.01
C LEU A 153 -6.05 -12.84 0.85
N ASP A 154 -5.33 -13.46 1.78
CA ASP A 154 -5.00 -14.90 1.76
C ASP A 154 -6.19 -15.84 1.92
N ARG A 155 -7.34 -15.32 2.37
CA ARG A 155 -8.58 -16.08 2.47
C ARG A 155 -9.78 -15.22 2.04
N PRO A 156 -10.25 -15.32 0.79
CA PRO A 156 -11.50 -14.71 0.36
C PRO A 156 -12.66 -15.51 0.95
N ARG A 157 -12.90 -15.38 2.27
CA ARG A 157 -13.90 -16.20 2.97
C ARG A 157 -15.34 -15.93 2.53
N SER A 158 -15.63 -14.82 1.85
CA SER A 158 -17.01 -14.32 1.70
C SER A 158 -17.56 -14.30 0.29
N CYS A 159 -16.74 -14.16 -0.76
CA CYS A 159 -17.24 -14.07 -2.15
C CYS A 159 -16.66 -15.14 -3.10
N GLY A 160 -16.10 -16.25 -2.60
CA GLY A 160 -15.53 -17.30 -3.47
C GLY A 160 -16.54 -17.86 -4.47
N ASP A 161 -17.78 -18.10 -4.02
CA ASP A 161 -18.86 -18.63 -4.87
C ASP A 161 -19.57 -17.56 -5.71
N ALA A 162 -19.19 -16.29 -5.59
CA ALA A 162 -19.82 -15.20 -6.34
C ALA A 162 -19.27 -15.06 -7.78
N VAL A 163 -18.13 -15.70 -8.06
CA VAL A 163 -17.43 -15.69 -9.35
C VAL A 163 -16.98 -17.12 -9.68
N ASP A 164 -16.57 -17.37 -10.92
CA ASP A 164 -16.16 -18.71 -11.34
C ASP A 164 -14.84 -19.15 -10.70
N PHE A 165 -13.92 -18.21 -10.46
CA PHE A 165 -12.69 -18.44 -9.70
C PHE A 165 -12.13 -17.14 -9.11
N VAL A 166 -11.23 -17.28 -8.12
CA VAL A 166 -10.50 -16.16 -7.52
C VAL A 166 -9.03 -16.28 -7.87
N LEU A 167 -8.46 -15.17 -8.32
CA LEU A 167 -7.02 -15.04 -8.50
C LEU A 167 -6.39 -14.41 -7.25
N PHE A 168 -5.25 -14.91 -6.76
CA PHE A 168 -4.58 -14.34 -5.58
C PHE A 168 -3.34 -13.51 -5.93
N GLY A 169 -3.20 -12.34 -5.31
CA GLY A 169 -2.03 -11.46 -5.45
C GLY A 169 -0.77 -11.98 -4.75
N HIS A 170 0.31 -11.19 -4.87
CA HIS A 170 1.71 -11.55 -4.58
C HIS A 170 2.07 -12.17 -3.22
N HIS A 171 1.19 -12.16 -2.21
CA HIS A 171 1.58 -12.49 -0.83
C HIS A 171 1.01 -13.81 -0.30
N SER A 172 0.28 -14.59 -1.11
CA SER A 172 -0.43 -15.75 -0.58
C SER A 172 0.42 -17.04 -0.53
N PRO A 173 0.73 -17.56 0.67
CA PRO A 173 1.34 -18.88 0.82
C PRO A 173 0.20 -19.91 0.77
N GLU A 174 0.29 -20.80 -0.23
CA GLU A 174 -0.49 -22.04 -0.31
C GLU A 174 -2.01 -21.90 -0.20
N ALA A 175 -2.66 -21.97 -1.36
CA ALA A 175 -4.10 -22.02 -1.43
C ALA A 175 -4.57 -23.41 -1.85
N ASP A 176 -5.59 -23.92 -1.13
CA ASP A 176 -6.11 -25.28 -1.25
C ASP A 176 -7.14 -25.37 -2.40
N GLY A 177 -7.00 -26.40 -3.24
CA GLY A 177 -8.04 -27.03 -4.08
C GLY A 177 -8.71 -26.28 -5.24
N GLN A 178 -8.83 -24.94 -5.26
CA GLN A 178 -9.59 -24.21 -6.30
C GLN A 178 -8.97 -22.88 -6.73
N VAL A 179 -7.69 -22.67 -6.45
CA VAL A 179 -7.11 -21.33 -6.43
C VAL A 179 -6.12 -21.10 -7.55
N HIS A 180 -6.38 -20.11 -8.40
CA HIS A 180 -5.45 -19.65 -9.42
C HIS A 180 -4.65 -18.44 -8.92
N LEU A 181 -3.41 -18.26 -9.37
CA LEU A 181 -2.54 -17.17 -8.88
C LEU A 181 -2.61 -15.96 -9.82
N ALA A 182 -3.04 -14.81 -9.31
CA ALA A 182 -3.23 -13.59 -10.09
C ALA A 182 -1.93 -12.98 -10.55
N GLU A 183 -0.95 -12.91 -9.66
CA GLU A 183 0.28 -12.16 -9.90
C GLU A 183 1.41 -12.81 -9.12
N PHE A 184 2.48 -13.15 -9.82
CA PHE A 184 3.71 -13.71 -9.29
C PHE A 184 4.89 -12.86 -9.77
N GLY A 185 5.66 -12.31 -8.85
CA GLY A 185 6.75 -11.41 -9.21
C GLY A 185 7.51 -10.89 -8.01
N ALA A 186 8.59 -10.18 -8.30
CA ALA A 186 9.39 -9.45 -7.35
C ALA A 186 9.89 -8.17 -8.00
N SER A 187 10.16 -7.16 -7.18
CA SER A 187 10.82 -5.93 -7.63
C SER A 187 12.24 -6.22 -8.07
N ALA A 188 12.60 -5.76 -9.26
CA ALA A 188 13.98 -5.67 -9.75
C ALA A 188 14.71 -4.42 -9.25
N LEU A 189 14.03 -3.55 -8.49
CA LEU A 189 14.62 -2.35 -7.93
C LEU A 189 14.82 -2.50 -6.42
N PRO A 190 16.01 -2.18 -5.89
CA PRO A 190 17.21 -1.74 -6.62
C PRO A 190 18.07 -2.90 -7.17
N ASP A 191 17.65 -4.16 -7.00
CA ASP A 191 18.45 -5.35 -7.31
C ASP A 191 17.79 -6.25 -8.38
N PRO A 192 18.15 -6.09 -9.67
CA PRO A 192 17.61 -6.93 -10.73
C PRO A 192 18.04 -8.39 -10.65
N GLN A 193 19.16 -8.68 -9.98
CA GLN A 193 19.60 -10.06 -9.76
C GLN A 193 18.76 -10.71 -8.66
N GLY A 194 18.44 -9.98 -7.59
CA GLY A 194 17.51 -10.43 -6.56
C GLY A 194 16.12 -10.81 -7.10
N GLN A 195 15.61 -10.08 -8.10
CA GLN A 195 14.41 -10.49 -8.84
C GLN A 195 14.61 -11.86 -9.53
N ALA A 196 15.71 -12.03 -10.27
CA ALA A 196 16.00 -13.28 -10.96
C ALA A 196 16.15 -14.47 -10.00
N ASP A 197 16.81 -14.26 -8.86
CA ASP A 197 16.99 -15.26 -7.82
C ASP A 197 15.63 -15.65 -7.18
N TYR A 198 14.74 -14.67 -6.95
CA TYR A 198 13.37 -14.95 -6.51
C TYR A 198 12.60 -15.83 -7.49
N PHE A 199 12.65 -15.52 -8.80
CA PHE A 199 12.04 -16.36 -9.82
C PHE A 199 12.66 -17.76 -9.86
N ALA A 200 13.98 -17.88 -9.71
CA ALA A 200 14.69 -19.15 -9.75
C ALA A 200 14.26 -20.08 -8.61
N ASP A 201 14.02 -19.49 -7.43
CA ASP A 201 13.66 -20.25 -6.22
C ASP A 201 12.18 -20.66 -6.18
N HIS A 202 11.28 -19.88 -6.79
CA HIS A 202 9.84 -20.04 -6.58
C HIS A 202 9.06 -20.40 -7.85
N LEU A 203 9.46 -19.93 -9.04
CA LEU A 203 8.70 -20.16 -10.28
C LEU A 203 8.61 -21.65 -10.67
N PRO A 204 9.69 -22.46 -10.62
CA PRO A 204 9.64 -23.83 -11.10
C PRO A 204 8.65 -24.70 -10.32
N GLY A 205 8.56 -24.53 -9.00
CA GLY A 205 7.59 -25.23 -8.16
C GLY A 205 6.14 -24.79 -8.42
N ARG A 206 5.93 -23.51 -8.75
CA ARG A 206 4.60 -22.98 -9.09
C ARG A 206 4.10 -23.51 -10.44
N LEU A 207 4.97 -23.59 -11.45
CA LEU A 207 4.60 -24.11 -12.77
C LEU A 207 4.26 -25.61 -12.77
N GLN A 208 4.63 -26.36 -11.73
CA GLN A 208 4.22 -27.77 -11.57
C GLN A 208 2.80 -27.91 -11.01
N GLN A 209 2.20 -26.84 -10.50
CA GLN A 209 0.82 -26.85 -10.01
C GLN A 209 -0.15 -26.75 -11.20
N PRO A 210 -1.35 -27.37 -11.13
CA PRO A 210 -2.35 -27.31 -12.21
C PRO A 210 -3.09 -25.95 -12.21
N LEU A 211 -2.35 -24.85 -12.04
CA LEU A 211 -2.86 -23.50 -11.80
C LEU A 211 -2.15 -22.49 -12.71
N TRP A 212 -2.90 -21.55 -13.26
CA TRP A 212 -2.34 -20.39 -13.94
C TRP A 212 -1.45 -19.59 -12.99
N THR A 213 -0.22 -19.34 -13.44
CA THR A 213 0.76 -18.50 -12.75
C THR A 213 1.05 -17.28 -13.63
N PHE A 214 0.37 -16.18 -13.38
CA PHE A 214 0.57 -14.93 -14.12
C PHE A 214 1.77 -14.16 -13.56
N VAL A 215 2.82 -13.98 -14.37
CA VAL A 215 3.98 -13.17 -13.97
C VAL A 215 3.67 -11.68 -14.10
N ALA A 216 3.91 -10.91 -13.04
CA ALA A 216 3.75 -9.45 -13.05
C ALA A 216 5.13 -8.78 -13.14
N HIS A 217 5.48 -8.04 -14.20
CA HIS A 217 4.75 -7.76 -15.47
C HIS A 217 5.64 -8.01 -16.69
N TRP A 218 5.09 -8.00 -17.91
CA TRP A 218 5.90 -8.07 -19.15
C TRP A 218 6.95 -6.96 -19.20
N ALA A 219 6.52 -5.72 -19.02
CA ALA A 219 7.37 -4.54 -18.98
C ALA A 219 6.92 -3.62 -17.83
N ASP A 220 7.84 -2.80 -17.32
CA ASP A 220 7.47 -1.75 -16.38
C ASP A 220 6.45 -0.80 -17.03
N PRO A 221 5.38 -0.41 -16.30
CA PRO A 221 4.40 0.51 -16.83
C PRO A 221 5.02 1.87 -17.14
N SER A 222 4.68 2.45 -18.29
CA SER A 222 4.84 3.89 -18.47
C SER A 222 3.91 4.62 -17.51
N VAL A 223 4.32 5.78 -16.98
CA VAL A 223 3.68 6.59 -15.91
C VAL A 223 2.16 6.82 -16.07
N ASN A 224 1.59 6.57 -17.24
CA ASN A 224 0.19 6.82 -17.60
C ASN A 224 -0.72 5.58 -17.68
N MET A 225 -0.25 4.35 -17.41
CA MET A 225 -1.09 3.16 -17.59
C MET A 225 -1.88 2.79 -16.33
N GLU A 226 -3.21 2.82 -16.44
CA GLU A 226 -4.18 2.44 -15.40
C GLU A 226 -4.04 0.98 -14.94
N PHE A 227 -3.44 0.11 -15.76
CA PHE A 227 -3.51 -1.34 -15.58
C PHE A 227 -2.44 -1.95 -14.64
N ALA A 228 -1.34 -1.25 -14.31
CA ALA A 228 -0.11 -1.94 -13.88
C ALA A 228 0.68 -1.36 -12.70
N ALA A 229 0.08 -0.60 -11.77
CA ALA A 229 0.85 -0.14 -10.61
C ALA A 229 0.08 -0.28 -9.30
N THR A 230 0.04 -1.50 -8.76
CA THR A 230 0.05 -1.64 -7.30
C THR A 230 1.23 -0.80 -6.78
N PRO A 231 1.05 0.07 -5.78
CA PRO A 231 2.14 0.91 -5.30
C PRO A 231 3.29 0.05 -4.84
N GLY A 232 4.50 0.41 -5.25
CA GLY A 232 5.69 -0.42 -5.05
C GLY A 232 5.90 -1.51 -6.10
N THR A 233 5.05 -1.64 -7.14
CA THR A 233 5.34 -2.50 -8.31
C THR A 233 6.17 -1.84 -9.40
N MET A 234 6.66 -0.62 -9.17
CA MET A 234 7.69 -0.03 -10.03
C MET A 234 8.91 -0.97 -10.06
N GLY A 235 9.34 -1.33 -11.26
CA GLY A 235 10.46 -2.22 -11.43
C GLY A 235 10.10 -3.70 -11.31
N TRP A 236 8.84 -4.12 -11.44
CA TRP A 236 8.49 -5.54 -11.46
C TRP A 236 8.46 -6.14 -12.87
N GLY A 237 8.59 -5.32 -13.90
CA GLY A 237 8.69 -5.79 -15.28
C GLY A 237 9.83 -6.79 -15.48
N LEU A 238 9.63 -7.79 -16.33
CA LEU A 238 10.71 -8.58 -16.91
C LEU A 238 11.54 -7.73 -17.90
N HIS A 239 10.91 -6.70 -18.44
CA HIS A 239 11.53 -5.65 -19.23
C HIS A 239 11.38 -4.29 -18.53
N THR A 240 12.33 -3.40 -18.74
CA THR A 240 12.18 -1.98 -18.40
C THR A 240 11.16 -1.31 -19.35
N ALA A 241 10.72 -0.09 -19.02
CA ALA A 241 9.72 0.62 -19.83
C ALA A 241 10.17 0.92 -21.28
N ASP A 242 11.48 1.07 -21.49
CA ASP A 242 12.14 1.20 -22.80
C ASP A 242 12.34 -0.14 -23.52
N GLY A 243 11.96 -1.26 -22.90
CA GLY A 243 11.95 -2.60 -23.50
C GLY A 243 13.20 -3.43 -23.24
N ALA A 244 14.18 -2.93 -22.49
CA ALA A 244 15.39 -3.69 -22.19
C ALA A 244 15.09 -4.87 -21.26
N SER A 245 15.55 -6.07 -21.64
CA SER A 245 15.35 -7.30 -20.87
C SER A 245 16.16 -7.32 -19.57
N ARG A 246 15.56 -7.85 -18.51
CA ARG A 246 16.23 -8.09 -17.22
C ARG A 246 16.71 -9.53 -17.08
N PRO A 247 17.61 -9.82 -16.12
CA PRO A 247 18.12 -11.17 -15.91
C PRO A 247 17.02 -12.22 -15.67
N ALA A 248 15.91 -11.82 -15.04
CA ALA A 248 14.76 -12.68 -14.76
C ALA A 248 14.12 -13.31 -16.02
N VAL A 249 14.22 -12.67 -17.20
CA VAL A 249 13.68 -13.22 -18.46
C VAL A 249 14.26 -14.61 -18.76
N ARG A 250 15.57 -14.80 -18.53
CA ARG A 250 16.26 -16.08 -18.77
C ARG A 250 15.79 -17.18 -17.81
N ILE A 251 15.42 -16.80 -16.60
CA ILE A 251 14.90 -17.73 -15.59
C ILE A 251 13.50 -18.17 -15.98
N VAL A 252 12.65 -17.22 -16.37
CA VAL A 252 11.30 -17.50 -16.86
C VAL A 252 11.36 -18.42 -18.08
N GLU A 253 12.18 -18.09 -19.09
CA GLU A 253 12.38 -18.93 -20.29
C GLU A 253 12.84 -20.35 -19.93
N GLY A 254 13.86 -20.46 -19.07
CA GLY A 254 14.39 -21.76 -18.66
C GLY A 254 13.36 -22.59 -17.90
N ALA A 255 12.56 -21.98 -17.03
CA ALA A 255 11.55 -22.66 -16.25
C ALA A 255 10.37 -23.11 -17.12
N SER A 256 9.85 -22.25 -18.00
CA SER A 256 8.63 -22.51 -18.79
C SER A 256 8.88 -23.37 -20.02
N VAL A 257 9.93 -23.07 -20.79
CA VAL A 257 10.20 -23.74 -22.08
C VAL A 257 11.06 -24.98 -21.87
N ARG A 258 12.07 -24.89 -21.00
CA ARG A 258 13.09 -25.94 -20.83
C ARG A 258 12.85 -26.81 -19.60
N GLY A 259 11.84 -26.51 -18.79
CA GLY A 259 11.55 -27.23 -17.55
C GLY A 259 12.71 -27.19 -16.54
N GLN A 260 13.60 -26.20 -16.63
CA GLN A 260 14.77 -26.09 -15.76
C GLN A 260 14.32 -25.80 -14.33
N GLN A 261 14.86 -26.59 -13.40
CA GLN A 261 14.62 -26.46 -11.96
C GLN A 261 15.82 -25.84 -11.23
N VAL A 262 16.97 -25.74 -11.91
CA VAL A 262 18.24 -25.30 -11.32
C VAL A 262 18.85 -24.24 -12.22
N PHE A 263 19.16 -23.08 -11.63
CA PHE A 263 19.73 -21.93 -12.32
C PHE A 263 21.09 -21.57 -11.71
N ALA A 264 22.03 -21.18 -12.57
CA ALA A 264 23.31 -20.64 -12.11
C ALA A 264 23.06 -19.27 -11.47
N ARG A 265 23.26 -19.18 -10.16
CA ARG A 265 23.07 -17.93 -9.41
C ARG A 265 24.24 -16.99 -9.66
N GLY A 266 23.92 -15.70 -9.83
CA GLY A 266 24.93 -14.65 -9.72
C GLY A 266 25.53 -14.66 -8.31
N VAL A 267 26.70 -14.06 -8.14
CA VAL A 267 27.18 -13.76 -6.78
C VAL A 267 26.13 -12.87 -6.12
N PRO A 268 25.52 -13.27 -4.98
CA PRO A 268 24.48 -12.48 -4.36
C PRO A 268 25.03 -11.07 -4.12
N ALA A 269 24.27 -10.06 -4.54
CA ALA A 269 24.61 -8.70 -4.22
C ALA A 269 24.80 -8.62 -2.69
N PRO A 270 25.83 -7.92 -2.19
CA PRO A 270 25.97 -7.71 -0.75
C PRO A 270 24.63 -7.16 -0.25
N PRO A 271 24.10 -7.66 0.89
CA PRO A 271 22.82 -7.21 1.40
C PRO A 271 22.82 -5.69 1.42
N LEU A 272 21.76 -5.08 0.88
CA LEU A 272 21.59 -3.64 0.94
C LEU A 272 21.88 -3.23 2.39
N PRO A 273 22.86 -2.33 2.61
CA PRO A 273 23.23 -2.00 3.97
C PRO A 273 21.94 -1.54 4.68
N PRO A 274 21.69 -1.99 5.93
CA PRO A 274 20.55 -1.51 6.70
C PRO A 274 20.56 0.01 6.66
N ALA A 275 19.39 0.66 6.77
CA ALA A 275 19.22 2.10 6.60
C ALA A 275 20.06 2.91 7.62
N TYR A 276 21.39 2.94 7.42
CA TYR A 276 22.40 3.52 8.29
C TYR A 276 22.20 5.01 8.39
N ARG A 277 21.50 5.59 7.41
CA ARG A 277 21.11 6.99 7.36
C ARG A 277 20.21 7.37 8.53
N TYR A 278 19.22 6.54 8.90
CA TYR A 278 18.36 6.81 10.07
C TYR A 278 19.09 6.59 11.37
N VAL A 279 19.91 5.56 11.45
CA VAL A 279 20.77 5.32 12.61
C VAL A 279 21.73 6.50 12.82
N LEU A 280 22.39 6.96 11.77
CA LEU A 280 23.29 8.11 11.79
C LEU A 280 22.56 9.40 12.15
N ALA A 281 21.39 9.65 11.54
CA ALA A 281 20.60 10.83 11.85
C ALA A 281 20.11 10.81 13.31
N GLY A 282 19.72 9.65 13.83
CA GLY A 282 19.39 9.47 15.25
C GLY A 282 20.58 9.80 16.16
N TRP A 283 21.78 9.36 15.81
CA TRP A 283 23.02 9.73 16.52
C TRP A 283 23.32 11.24 16.46
N VAL A 284 23.08 11.88 15.31
CA VAL A 284 23.21 13.34 15.18
C VAL A 284 22.21 14.05 16.10
N VAL A 285 20.95 13.61 16.17
CA VAL A 285 19.96 14.17 17.11
C VAL A 285 20.43 14.01 18.55
N LEU A 286 20.90 12.82 18.94
CA LEU A 286 21.43 12.58 20.28
C LEU A 286 22.62 13.50 20.60
N LEU A 287 23.57 13.65 19.66
CA LEU A 287 24.71 14.55 19.83
C LEU A 287 24.27 15.99 20.05
N VAL A 288 23.33 16.50 19.25
CA VAL A 288 22.78 17.86 19.39
C VAL A 288 22.14 18.05 20.77
N LEU A 289 21.37 17.06 21.24
CA LEU A 289 20.76 17.10 22.57
C LEU A 289 21.79 17.08 23.70
N LEU A 290 22.83 16.25 23.59
CA LEU A 290 23.93 16.17 24.55
C LEU A 290 24.73 17.48 24.61
N VAL A 291 25.03 18.08 23.45
CA VAL A 291 25.70 19.38 23.38
C VAL A 291 24.85 20.47 24.02
N ALA A 292 23.55 20.52 23.71
CA ALA A 292 22.62 21.46 24.32
C ALA A 292 22.54 21.30 25.85
N TYR A 293 22.53 20.05 26.34
CA TYR A 293 22.57 19.71 27.76
C TYR A 293 23.88 20.14 28.44
N ALA A 294 25.01 19.83 27.83
CA ALA A 294 26.33 20.16 28.37
C ALA A 294 26.58 21.67 28.44
N GLN A 295 26.19 22.41 27.40
CA GLN A 295 26.44 23.85 27.30
C GLN A 295 25.49 24.69 28.15
N SER A 296 24.37 24.13 28.64
CA SER A 296 23.33 24.90 29.32
C SER A 296 23.15 24.48 30.78
N PRO A 297 23.78 25.16 31.75
CA PRO A 297 23.57 24.91 33.19
C PRO A 297 22.09 25.03 33.59
N ARG A 298 21.37 25.95 32.95
CA ARG A 298 19.93 26.14 33.13
C ARG A 298 19.14 24.91 32.70
N LEU A 299 19.51 24.29 31.57
CA LEU A 299 18.85 23.08 31.07
C LEU A 299 19.01 21.93 32.05
N ARG A 300 20.22 21.76 32.60
CA ARG A 300 20.52 20.74 33.60
C ARG A 300 19.70 20.92 34.88
N SER A 301 19.60 22.17 35.36
CA SER A 301 18.80 22.49 36.55
C SER A 301 17.30 22.26 36.31
N LEU A 302 16.78 22.72 35.16
CA LEU A 302 15.37 22.56 34.82
C LEU A 302 14.99 21.09 34.59
N TYR A 303 15.89 20.30 33.99
CA TYR A 303 15.75 18.85 33.82
C TYR A 303 15.59 18.14 35.16
N ALA A 304 16.50 18.40 36.11
CA ALA A 304 16.40 17.81 37.44
C ALA A 304 15.09 18.19 38.14
N ARG A 305 14.67 19.45 38.04
CA ARG A 305 13.40 19.92 38.63
C ARG A 305 12.19 19.28 37.98
N TYR A 306 12.17 19.17 36.65
CA TYR A 306 11.04 18.59 35.92
C TYR A 306 10.80 17.13 36.33
N PHE A 307 11.85 16.31 36.39
CA PHE A 307 11.73 14.88 36.69
C PHE A 307 11.67 14.56 38.19
N ALA A 308 12.40 15.29 39.03
CA ALA A 308 12.50 14.96 40.46
C ALA A 308 11.56 15.80 41.36
N ALA A 309 11.13 16.99 40.91
CA ALA A 309 10.38 17.93 41.74
C ALA A 309 9.40 18.78 40.91
N HIS A 310 8.40 18.15 40.30
CA HIS A 310 7.49 18.79 39.33
C HIS A 310 6.77 20.05 39.86
N GLY A 311 6.50 20.14 41.16
CA GLY A 311 5.97 21.36 41.78
C GLY A 311 6.93 22.55 41.70
N ILE A 312 8.23 22.31 41.93
CA ILE A 312 9.28 23.33 41.83
C ILE A 312 9.48 23.75 40.37
N TYR A 313 9.34 22.82 39.42
CA TYR A 313 9.33 23.15 37.99
C TYR A 313 8.22 24.17 37.65
N ARG A 314 6.98 23.92 38.08
CA ARG A 314 5.86 24.84 37.82
C ARG A 314 6.11 26.24 38.39
N VAL A 315 6.65 26.32 39.61
CA VAL A 315 6.98 27.62 40.24
C VAL A 315 8.09 28.33 39.48
N ALA A 316 9.19 27.63 39.14
CA ALA A 316 10.29 28.22 38.39
C ALA A 316 9.84 28.76 37.02
N VAL A 317 8.94 28.03 36.35
CA VAL A 317 8.35 28.47 35.09
C VAL A 317 7.39 29.64 35.31
N ALA A 318 6.51 29.60 36.31
CA ALA A 318 5.57 30.69 36.62
C ALA A 318 6.27 32.02 36.95
N GLU A 319 7.41 31.95 37.63
CA GLU A 319 8.23 33.12 37.95
C GLU A 319 9.17 33.52 36.79
N ASN A 320 9.18 32.75 35.70
CA ASN A 320 10.07 32.90 34.56
C ASN A 320 11.55 33.03 34.98
N ARG A 321 11.95 32.26 36.00
CA ARG A 321 13.35 32.16 36.40
C ARG A 321 14.06 31.34 35.32
N ASP A 322 15.05 31.95 34.68
CA ASP A 322 15.85 31.36 33.59
C ASP A 322 15.09 31.12 32.25
N PRO A 323 14.86 32.16 31.41
CA PRO A 323 14.31 31.95 30.07
C PRO A 323 15.28 31.15 29.18
N MET A 324 14.76 30.12 28.53
CA MET A 324 15.53 29.13 27.77
C MET A 324 15.03 28.97 26.33
N TYR A 325 15.02 30.04 25.54
CA TYR A 325 14.53 30.00 24.17
C TYR A 325 15.31 29.02 23.29
N ALA A 326 16.65 29.15 23.25
CA ALA A 326 17.49 28.35 22.38
C ALA A 326 17.37 26.85 22.68
N SER A 327 17.61 26.44 23.94
CA SER A 327 17.53 25.03 24.33
C SER A 327 16.13 24.43 24.11
N THR A 328 15.06 25.19 24.38
CA THR A 328 13.69 24.71 24.20
C THR A 328 13.30 24.62 22.72
N ALA A 329 13.78 25.56 21.89
CA ALA A 329 13.63 25.49 20.45
C ALA A 329 14.42 24.31 19.85
N THR A 330 15.63 24.03 20.34
CA THR A 330 16.40 22.84 19.96
C THR A 330 15.65 21.56 20.30
N LEU A 331 15.07 21.45 21.51
CA LEU A 331 14.25 20.30 21.88
C LEU A 331 13.05 20.12 20.94
N LEU A 332 12.34 21.21 20.63
CA LEU A 332 11.21 21.17 19.70
C LEU A 332 11.63 20.73 18.29
N ALA A 333 12.70 21.31 17.75
CA ALA A 333 13.23 20.95 16.44
C ALA A 333 13.65 19.47 16.38
N SER A 334 14.33 18.97 17.42
CA SER A 334 14.69 17.56 17.54
C SER A 334 13.46 16.66 17.61
N MET A 335 12.44 17.00 18.40
CA MET A 335 11.18 16.23 18.46
C MET A 335 10.47 16.18 17.11
N SER A 336 10.39 17.32 16.40
CA SER A 336 9.79 17.41 15.07
C SER A 336 10.53 16.53 14.07
N LEU A 337 11.87 16.55 14.09
CA LEU A 337 12.69 15.71 13.24
C LEU A 337 12.47 14.21 13.54
N LEU A 338 12.39 13.83 14.82
CA LEU A 338 12.08 12.45 15.21
C LEU A 338 10.70 12.01 14.75
N PHE A 339 9.70 12.88 14.88
CA PHE A 339 8.37 12.60 14.35
C PHE A 339 8.42 12.35 12.84
N GLY A 340 9.17 13.17 12.10
CA GLY A 340 9.42 12.95 10.67
C GLY A 340 10.04 11.59 10.36
N MET A 341 11.09 11.20 11.10
CA MET A 341 11.77 9.91 10.92
C MET A 341 10.85 8.72 11.23
N VAL A 342 10.10 8.78 12.34
CA VAL A 342 9.15 7.73 12.73
C VAL A 342 8.08 7.57 11.66
N SER A 343 7.50 8.68 11.20
CA SER A 343 6.42 8.65 10.22
C SER A 343 6.89 8.18 8.84
N ASP A 344 8.05 8.64 8.37
CA ASP A 344 8.64 8.15 7.12
C ASP A 344 8.86 6.64 7.18
N GLN A 345 9.47 6.16 8.27
CA GLN A 345 9.72 4.74 8.46
C GLN A 345 8.43 3.93 8.54
N ALA A 346 7.42 4.43 9.26
CA ALA A 346 6.11 3.80 9.29
C ALA A 346 5.50 3.72 7.88
N ILE A 347 5.52 4.81 7.11
CA ILE A 347 5.01 4.85 5.73
C ILE A 347 5.73 3.82 4.85
N ARG A 348 7.05 3.69 4.97
CA ARG A 348 7.81 2.69 4.21
C ARG A 348 7.48 1.26 4.62
N SER A 349 7.40 0.98 5.91
CA SER A 349 6.97 -0.34 6.39
C SER A 349 5.58 -0.68 5.86
N TYR A 350 4.66 0.27 5.91
CA TYR A 350 3.31 0.10 5.37
C TYR A 350 3.23 0.11 3.85
N SER A 351 4.26 0.55 3.12
CA SER A 351 4.19 0.68 1.65
C SER A 351 4.01 -0.66 0.93
N HIS A 352 4.38 -1.76 1.60
CA HIS A 352 4.18 -3.13 1.11
C HIS A 352 2.80 -3.71 1.46
N HIS A 353 2.04 -3.01 2.29
CA HIS A 353 0.77 -3.50 2.82
C HIS A 353 -0.39 -3.20 1.86
N PRO A 354 -1.37 -4.12 1.63
CA PRO A 354 -2.49 -3.90 0.70
C PRO A 354 -3.32 -2.63 0.98
N ALA A 355 -3.45 -2.24 2.25
CA ALA A 355 -4.10 -0.99 2.63
C ALA A 355 -3.41 0.27 2.08
N TYR A 356 -2.07 0.28 1.99
CA TYR A 356 -1.35 1.38 1.35
C TYR A 356 -1.63 1.40 -0.15
N ALA A 357 -1.70 0.22 -0.77
CA ALA A 357 -2.09 0.07 -2.16
C ALA A 357 -3.47 0.71 -2.44
N ALA A 358 -4.45 0.40 -1.61
CA ALA A 358 -5.79 0.98 -1.71
C ALA A 358 -5.79 2.51 -1.61
N VAL A 359 -5.13 3.08 -0.58
CA VAL A 359 -5.05 4.54 -0.38
C VAL A 359 -4.45 5.23 -1.60
N TRP A 360 -3.38 4.67 -2.16
CA TRP A 360 -2.73 5.21 -3.34
C TRP A 360 -3.64 5.27 -4.57
N TYR A 361 -4.41 4.20 -4.81
CA TYR A 361 -5.33 4.16 -5.93
C TYR A 361 -6.46 5.18 -5.80
N TRP A 362 -6.82 5.56 -4.57
CA TRP A 362 -7.80 6.62 -4.34
C TRP A 362 -7.23 8.04 -4.50
N VAL A 363 -5.90 8.18 -4.52
CA VAL A 363 -5.24 9.44 -4.88
C VAL A 363 -5.28 9.62 -6.40
N SER A 364 -5.52 10.85 -6.85
CA SER A 364 -5.54 11.18 -8.29
C SER A 364 -4.18 10.91 -8.95
N PRO A 365 -4.14 10.51 -10.24
CA PRO A 365 -2.89 10.19 -10.95
C PRO A 365 -1.83 11.30 -10.88
N GLU A 366 -2.24 12.56 -10.97
CA GLU A 366 -1.34 13.72 -10.86
C GLU A 366 -0.61 13.80 -9.52
N ASN A 367 -1.31 13.45 -8.43
CA ASN A 367 -0.75 13.47 -7.09
C ASN A 367 0.10 12.22 -6.77
N ARG A 368 -0.16 11.09 -7.46
CA ARG A 368 0.62 9.85 -7.30
C ARG A 368 2.09 10.06 -7.62
N ALA A 369 2.44 10.66 -8.76
CA ALA A 369 3.84 10.92 -9.11
C ALA A 369 4.56 11.79 -8.07
N THR A 370 3.87 12.77 -7.48
CA THR A 370 4.41 13.62 -6.42
C THR A 370 4.63 12.83 -5.13
N LEU A 371 3.66 11.99 -4.73
CA LEU A 371 3.80 11.13 -3.57
C LEU A 371 4.90 10.09 -3.77
N ASP A 372 5.11 9.58 -4.98
CA ASP A 372 6.14 8.58 -5.29
C ASP A 372 7.52 9.21 -5.18
N ALA A 373 7.69 10.42 -5.72
CA ALA A 373 8.93 11.17 -5.58
C ALA A 373 9.23 11.47 -4.10
N LEU A 374 8.20 11.80 -3.32
CA LEU A 374 8.33 12.09 -1.89
C LEU A 374 8.68 10.83 -1.09
N ILE A 375 7.97 9.72 -1.31
CA ILE A 375 8.14 8.45 -0.60
C ILE A 375 9.42 7.75 -1.04
N GLY A 376 9.77 7.84 -2.32
CA GLY A 376 11.05 7.39 -2.85
C GLY A 376 12.25 8.13 -2.24
N ASN A 377 12.06 9.33 -1.70
CA ASN A 377 13.12 10.11 -1.07
C ASN A 377 12.93 10.32 0.45
N PRO A 378 13.59 9.50 1.30
CA PRO A 378 13.44 9.56 2.76
C PRO A 378 13.76 10.90 3.38
N PHE A 379 14.71 11.63 2.79
CA PHE A 379 15.09 12.93 3.31
C PHE A 379 13.97 13.95 3.14
N TRP A 380 13.32 13.97 1.97
CA TRP A 380 12.24 14.92 1.70
C TRP A 380 10.98 14.61 2.50
N LEU A 381 10.56 13.35 2.57
CA LEU A 381 9.40 12.96 3.37
C LEU A 381 9.62 13.25 4.87
N THR A 382 10.76 12.84 5.42
CA THR A 382 11.14 13.14 6.82
C THR A 382 11.12 14.64 7.08
N THR A 383 11.74 15.44 6.19
CA THR A 383 11.83 16.90 6.36
C THR A 383 10.45 17.55 6.27
N LEU A 384 9.62 17.14 5.31
CA LEU A 384 8.27 17.68 5.16
C LEU A 384 7.43 17.41 6.41
N ILE A 385 7.41 16.16 6.89
CA ILE A 385 6.66 15.79 8.10
C ILE A 385 7.20 16.52 9.33
N ALA A 386 8.52 16.66 9.45
CA ALA A 386 9.15 17.41 10.54
C ALA A 386 8.75 18.89 10.51
N VAL A 387 8.74 19.53 9.34
CA VAL A 387 8.30 20.93 9.17
C VAL A 387 6.83 21.07 9.51
N LEU A 388 5.96 20.16 9.03
CA LEU A 388 4.54 20.17 9.36
C LEU A 388 4.30 20.00 10.87
N ALA A 389 5.02 19.08 11.51
CA ALA A 389 4.96 18.89 12.97
C ALA A 389 5.43 20.14 13.72
N LEU A 390 6.53 20.75 13.28
CA LEU A 390 7.06 21.99 13.84
C LEU A 390 6.07 23.15 13.70
N LEU A 391 5.48 23.33 12.53
CA LEU A 391 4.47 24.36 12.27
C LEU A 391 3.19 24.12 13.07
N GLY A 392 2.72 22.87 13.16
CA GLY A 392 1.55 22.51 13.95
C GLY A 392 1.73 22.84 15.44
N VAL A 393 2.85 22.38 16.03
CA VAL A 393 3.16 22.69 17.43
C VAL A 393 3.45 24.17 17.62
N GLY A 394 4.19 24.81 16.72
CA GLY A 394 4.52 26.23 16.78
C GLY A 394 3.29 27.13 16.71
N THR A 395 2.34 26.84 15.82
CA THR A 395 1.06 27.55 15.71
C THR A 395 0.26 27.40 16.99
N TRP A 396 0.25 26.19 17.57
CA TRP A 396 -0.40 25.96 18.87
C TRP A 396 0.27 26.75 20.00
N VAL A 397 1.61 26.74 20.09
CA VAL A 397 2.37 27.56 21.06
C VAL A 397 2.09 29.05 20.88
N ALA A 398 1.97 29.52 19.64
CA ALA A 398 1.64 30.92 19.34
C ALA A 398 0.21 31.26 19.80
N ALA A 399 -0.78 30.42 19.49
CA ALA A 399 -2.16 30.60 19.94
C ALA A 399 -2.24 30.65 21.48
N TRP A 400 -1.49 29.76 22.14
CA TRP A 400 -1.31 29.74 23.58
C TRP A 400 -0.73 31.05 24.13
N TYR A 401 0.32 31.55 23.49
CA TYR A 401 0.95 32.80 23.88
C TYR A 401 -0.04 33.95 23.80
N PHE A 402 -0.78 34.10 22.70
CA PHE A 402 -1.77 35.18 22.57
C PHE A 402 -2.94 35.04 23.55
N ALA A 403 -3.39 33.81 23.82
CA ALA A 403 -4.46 33.55 24.79
C ALA A 403 -4.04 33.86 26.23
N ALA A 404 -2.78 33.62 26.60
CA ALA A 404 -2.29 33.81 27.97
C ALA A 404 -1.57 35.15 28.20
N ALA A 405 -1.08 35.82 27.15
CA ALA A 405 -0.27 37.04 27.26
C ALA A 405 -1.05 38.20 27.91
N ARG A 406 -2.31 38.41 27.50
CA ARG A 406 -3.15 39.49 28.03
C ARG A 406 -3.74 39.20 29.42
N PRO A 407 -4.43 38.07 29.66
CA PRO A 407 -5.09 37.84 30.93
C PRO A 407 -4.15 37.39 32.06
N ALA A 408 -3.03 36.74 31.74
CA ALA A 408 -2.13 36.14 32.75
C ALA A 408 -0.69 36.69 32.71
N GLY A 409 -0.39 37.66 31.83
CA GLY A 409 0.96 38.23 31.71
C GLY A 409 2.02 37.22 31.25
N ALA A 410 1.62 36.18 30.52
CA ALA A 410 2.49 35.09 30.11
C ALA A 410 3.62 35.56 29.17
N ARG A 411 4.85 35.12 29.45
CA ARG A 411 6.02 35.33 28.57
C ARG A 411 6.17 34.18 27.59
N ALA A 412 6.71 34.48 26.41
CA ALA A 412 6.93 33.49 25.35
C ALA A 412 7.78 32.29 25.83
N SER A 413 8.81 32.51 26.66
CA SER A 413 9.62 31.44 27.23
C SER A 413 8.81 30.49 28.12
N GLN A 414 7.87 31.00 28.91
CA GLN A 414 7.04 30.17 29.78
C GLN A 414 6.13 29.26 28.96
N VAL A 415 5.46 29.83 27.96
CA VAL A 415 4.56 29.10 27.06
C VAL A 415 5.33 28.05 26.27
N LEU A 416 6.51 28.39 25.75
CA LEU A 416 7.37 27.47 25.01
C LEU A 416 7.85 26.31 25.90
N ILE A 417 8.31 26.60 27.13
CA ILE A 417 8.75 25.56 28.08
C ILE A 417 7.59 24.63 28.44
N LEU A 418 6.43 25.18 28.80
CA LEU A 418 5.23 24.39 29.15
C LEU A 418 4.74 23.54 27.99
N SER A 419 4.94 23.98 26.76
CA SER A 419 4.55 23.24 25.56
C SER A 419 5.55 22.14 25.22
N VAL A 420 6.85 22.41 25.24
CA VAL A 420 7.83 21.44 24.71
C VAL A 420 8.18 20.36 25.74
N TRP A 421 8.31 20.71 27.01
CA TRP A 421 8.83 19.79 28.03
C TRP A 421 7.95 18.56 28.32
N PRO A 422 6.61 18.66 28.36
CA PRO A 422 5.73 17.49 28.49
C PRO A 422 5.86 16.46 27.37
N ARG A 423 6.50 16.80 26.25
CA ARG A 423 6.68 15.94 25.08
C ARG A 423 7.97 15.13 25.10
N TRP A 424 8.75 15.18 26.18
CA TRP A 424 9.96 14.37 26.32
C TRP A 424 9.79 12.86 26.06
N PRO A 425 8.62 12.20 26.31
CA PRO A 425 8.48 10.77 26.00
C PRO A 425 8.62 10.46 24.51
N VAL A 426 8.50 11.46 23.63
CA VAL A 426 8.77 11.31 22.20
C VAL A 426 10.23 10.89 21.97
N PHE A 427 11.18 11.35 22.78
CA PHE A 427 12.59 10.91 22.63
C PHE A 427 12.79 9.42 22.93
N ALA A 428 11.90 8.79 23.70
CA ALA A 428 11.93 7.35 23.90
C ALA A 428 11.54 6.55 22.63
N THR A 429 11.01 7.21 21.59
CA THR A 429 10.77 6.57 20.28
C THR A 429 12.05 6.36 19.48
N LEU A 430 13.08 7.17 19.71
CA LEU A 430 14.30 7.14 18.90
C LEU A 430 14.99 5.74 18.94
N PRO A 431 15.18 5.09 20.10
CA PRO A 431 15.71 3.72 20.13
C PRO A 431 14.82 2.72 19.37
N VAL A 432 13.49 2.87 19.45
CA VAL A 432 12.53 2.00 18.75
C VAL A 432 12.68 2.17 17.23
N VAL A 433 12.73 3.40 16.73
CA VAL A 433 12.93 3.72 15.31
C VAL A 433 14.26 3.17 14.81
N MET A 434 15.34 3.36 15.58
CA MET A 434 16.66 2.83 15.24
C MET A 434 16.68 1.30 15.20
N LEU A 435 15.97 0.62 16.11
CA LEU A 435 15.80 -0.84 16.12
C LEU A 435 15.03 -1.34 14.90
N ILE A 436 13.97 -0.62 14.49
CA ILE A 436 13.22 -0.95 13.27
C ILE A 436 14.11 -0.76 12.04
N ALA A 437 14.87 0.34 11.98
CA ALA A 437 15.75 0.65 10.86
C ALA A 437 16.90 -0.36 10.73
N ALA A 438 17.27 -0.98 11.85
CA ALA A 438 18.21 -2.10 11.91
C ALA A 438 17.61 -3.47 11.52
N GLY A 439 16.31 -3.53 11.19
CA GLY A 439 15.71 -4.64 10.44
C GLY A 439 15.11 -5.80 11.26
N SER A 440 14.98 -5.70 12.58
CA SER A 440 14.59 -6.86 13.41
C SER A 440 13.10 -7.00 13.73
N TRP A 441 12.25 -6.00 13.42
CA TRP A 441 10.86 -5.96 13.94
C TRP A 441 9.75 -5.58 12.95
N GLY A 442 10.08 -5.35 11.67
CA GLY A 442 9.10 -5.16 10.57
C GLY A 442 7.90 -4.26 10.89
N ASP A 443 6.71 -4.68 10.45
CA ASP A 443 5.43 -3.96 10.57
C ASP A 443 4.92 -3.79 12.00
N VAL A 444 5.24 -4.75 12.88
CA VAL A 444 4.80 -4.72 14.29
C VAL A 444 5.38 -3.51 14.99
N ALA A 445 6.66 -3.23 14.78
CA ALA A 445 7.28 -2.10 15.43
C ALA A 445 6.91 -0.76 14.76
N ALA A 446 6.56 -0.73 13.48
CA ALA A 446 5.92 0.43 12.86
C ALA A 446 4.55 0.75 13.53
N ARG A 447 3.69 -0.27 13.70
CA ARG A 447 2.40 -0.17 14.43
C ARG A 447 2.60 0.36 15.85
N LEU A 448 3.54 -0.21 16.59
CA LEU A 448 3.85 0.20 17.95
C LEU A 448 4.40 1.62 18.02
N SER A 449 5.22 2.05 17.04
CA SER A 449 5.76 3.41 16.98
C SER A 449 4.67 4.44 16.73
N VAL A 450 3.75 4.18 15.80
CA VAL A 450 2.58 5.04 15.56
C VAL A 450 1.70 5.11 16.80
N ALA A 451 1.38 3.96 17.41
CA ALA A 451 0.58 3.91 18.63
C ALA A 451 1.25 4.67 19.78
N TRP A 452 2.56 4.51 19.98
CA TRP A 452 3.31 5.22 21.00
C TRP A 452 3.32 6.74 20.76
N VAL A 453 3.54 7.18 19.53
CA VAL A 453 3.49 8.61 19.17
C VAL A 453 2.10 9.20 19.44
N MET A 454 1.03 8.46 19.14
CA MET A 454 -0.34 8.89 19.41
C MET A 454 -0.61 8.99 20.93
N VAL A 455 -0.22 7.96 21.69
CA VAL A 455 -0.38 7.94 23.16
C VAL A 455 0.42 9.05 23.81
N THR A 456 1.68 9.24 23.43
CA THR A 456 2.55 10.30 23.98
C THR A 456 2.11 11.69 23.53
N GLY A 457 1.58 11.84 22.30
CA GLY A 457 0.97 13.07 21.81
C GLY A 457 -0.26 13.47 22.62
N ALA A 458 -1.18 12.54 22.85
CA ALA A 458 -2.37 12.77 23.67
C ALA A 458 -2.00 13.09 25.13
N TRP A 459 -1.11 12.28 25.74
CA TRP A 459 -0.65 12.49 27.10
C TRP A 459 0.06 13.84 27.29
N SER A 460 0.99 14.18 26.40
CA SER A 460 1.73 15.45 26.45
C SER A 460 0.80 16.65 26.28
N THR A 461 -0.25 16.51 25.49
CA THR A 461 -1.30 17.52 25.34
C THR A 461 -2.07 17.73 26.62
N VAL A 462 -2.56 16.65 27.25
CA VAL A 462 -3.24 16.71 28.56
C VAL A 462 -2.32 17.35 29.60
N ARG A 463 -1.05 16.91 29.66
CA ARG A 463 -0.09 17.42 30.63
C ARG A 463 0.23 18.89 30.43
N THR A 464 0.42 19.33 29.18
CA THR A 464 0.64 20.75 28.86
C THR A 464 -0.51 21.60 29.37
N ASN A 465 -1.76 21.19 29.09
CA ASN A 465 -2.95 21.92 29.52
C ASN A 465 -3.06 22.01 31.05
N ILE A 466 -2.79 20.92 31.77
CA ILE A 466 -2.80 20.90 33.25
C ILE A 466 -1.72 21.82 33.82
N ASP A 467 -0.48 21.69 33.33
CA ASP A 467 0.65 22.48 33.85
C ASP A 467 0.42 23.97 33.60
N ALA A 468 -0.04 24.32 32.41
CA ALA A 468 -0.39 25.68 32.08
C ALA A 468 -1.58 26.25 32.85
N ALA A 469 -2.66 25.47 33.03
CA ALA A 469 -3.80 25.91 33.83
C ALA A 469 -3.35 26.30 35.24
N SER A 470 -2.41 25.52 35.80
CA SER A 470 -1.83 25.81 37.12
C SER A 470 -0.90 27.02 37.12
N VAL A 471 -0.08 27.20 36.09
CA VAL A 471 0.91 28.31 36.01
C VAL A 471 0.24 29.64 35.70
N PHE A 472 -0.71 29.66 34.77
CA PHE A 472 -1.40 30.87 34.31
C PHE A 472 -2.74 31.12 35.02
N ARG A 473 -3.14 30.24 35.95
CA ARG A 473 -4.42 30.31 36.69
C ARG A 473 -5.63 30.47 35.77
N LEU A 474 -5.66 29.71 34.68
CA LEU A 474 -6.73 29.78 33.70
C LEU A 474 -8.00 29.14 34.26
N GLY A 475 -9.15 29.78 34.03
CA GLY A 475 -10.45 29.18 34.31
C GLY A 475 -10.77 27.99 33.38
N PRO A 476 -11.79 27.17 33.70
CA PRO A 476 -12.14 25.97 32.93
C PRO A 476 -12.39 26.23 31.44
N LEU A 477 -13.03 27.36 31.11
CA LEU A 477 -13.30 27.77 29.73
C LEU A 477 -12.01 28.04 28.95
N GLY A 478 -11.03 28.71 29.57
CA GLY A 478 -9.73 28.98 28.95
C GLY A 478 -8.97 27.69 28.67
N VAL A 479 -9.00 26.73 29.60
CA VAL A 479 -8.41 25.40 29.40
C VAL A 479 -9.11 24.64 28.27
N ALA A 480 -10.44 24.66 28.22
CA ALA A 480 -11.21 23.99 27.17
C ALA A 480 -10.91 24.56 25.78
N MET A 481 -10.86 25.89 25.63
CA MET A 481 -10.49 26.54 24.37
C MET A 481 -9.09 26.15 23.92
N LEU A 482 -8.12 26.11 24.83
CA LEU A 482 -6.74 25.72 24.53
C LEU A 482 -6.61 24.25 24.13
N TRP A 483 -7.46 23.39 24.69
CA TRP A 483 -7.56 21.98 24.32
C TRP A 483 -8.10 21.79 22.90
N LEU A 484 -9.12 22.56 22.51
CA LEU A 484 -9.68 22.56 21.15
C LEU A 484 -8.68 23.03 20.09
N MET A 485 -7.72 23.87 20.45
CA MET A 485 -6.67 24.34 19.52
C MET A 485 -5.47 23.39 19.41
N THR A 486 -5.45 22.29 20.17
CA THR A 486 -4.33 21.33 20.12
C THR A 486 -4.21 20.73 18.73
N PRO A 487 -2.99 20.47 18.20
CA PRO A 487 -2.83 19.91 16.85
C PRO A 487 -3.60 18.61 16.63
N PHE A 488 -3.88 17.87 17.72
CA PHE A 488 -4.64 16.64 17.70
C PHE A 488 -6.13 16.84 17.38
N VAL A 489 -6.75 17.93 17.83
CA VAL A 489 -8.19 18.16 17.61
C VAL A 489 -8.52 18.38 16.14
N PRO A 490 -7.81 19.22 15.37
CA PRO A 490 -8.00 19.31 13.93
C PRO A 490 -7.74 17.98 13.21
N ILE A 491 -6.73 17.21 13.63
CA ILE A 491 -6.46 15.88 13.06
C ILE A 491 -7.64 14.93 13.34
N LEU A 492 -8.16 14.93 14.56
CA LEU A 492 -9.32 14.12 14.96
C LEU A 492 -10.58 14.53 14.20
N LEU A 493 -10.86 15.83 14.09
CA LEU A 493 -12.00 16.36 13.35
C LEU A 493 -11.88 16.06 11.86
N ALA A 494 -10.68 16.20 11.27
CA ALA A 494 -10.41 15.78 9.91
C ALA A 494 -10.63 14.26 9.75
N GLY A 495 -10.18 13.45 10.72
CA GLY A 495 -10.44 12.00 10.73
C GLY A 495 -11.93 11.65 10.78
N ILE A 496 -12.70 12.35 11.63
CA ILE A 496 -14.17 12.17 11.71
C ILE A 496 -14.84 12.61 10.41
N TYR A 497 -14.42 13.75 9.84
CA TYR A 497 -14.92 14.26 8.56
C TYR A 497 -14.63 13.28 7.42
N LEU A 498 -13.39 12.79 7.33
CA LEU A 498 -12.99 11.78 6.37
C LEU A 498 -13.76 10.47 6.57
N TRP A 499 -14.04 10.08 7.81
CA TRP A 499 -14.86 8.90 8.10
C TRP A 499 -16.32 9.08 7.72
N ALA A 500 -16.90 10.26 7.94
CA ALA A 500 -18.25 10.58 7.49
C ALA A 500 -18.35 10.56 5.95
N GLN A 501 -17.32 11.06 5.26
CA GLN A 501 -17.30 11.17 3.80
C GLN A 501 -16.93 9.84 3.11
N TYR A 502 -16.03 9.06 3.71
CA TYR A 502 -15.39 7.88 3.10
C TYR A 502 -15.54 6.62 3.98
N GLY A 503 -16.57 6.53 4.82
CA GLY A 503 -16.72 5.47 5.82
C GLY A 503 -16.65 4.04 5.28
N SER A 504 -17.14 3.80 4.06
CA SER A 504 -16.99 2.51 3.34
C SER A 504 -15.52 2.20 3.03
N HIS A 505 -14.79 3.17 2.48
CA HIS A 505 -13.36 3.05 2.19
C HIS A 505 -12.53 2.85 3.48
N ILE A 506 -12.84 3.57 4.56
CA ILE A 506 -12.14 3.39 5.85
C ILE A 506 -12.43 2.03 6.47
N SER A 507 -13.66 1.53 6.37
CA SER A 507 -14.01 0.18 6.82
C SER A 507 -13.25 -0.87 6.03
N PHE A 508 -13.14 -0.68 4.70
CA PHE A 508 -12.35 -1.56 3.85
C PHE A 508 -10.85 -1.51 4.18
N LEU A 509 -10.26 -0.32 4.40
CA LEU A 509 -8.88 -0.18 4.86
C LEU A 509 -8.65 -0.92 6.18
N ARG A 510 -9.58 -0.82 7.12
CA ARG A 510 -9.49 -1.55 8.39
C ARG A 510 -9.48 -3.07 8.15
N THR A 511 -10.33 -3.58 7.26
CA THR A 511 -10.33 -4.99 6.86
C THR A 511 -8.97 -5.39 6.27
N LEU A 512 -8.43 -4.57 5.35
CA LEU A 512 -7.11 -4.81 4.77
C LEU A 512 -6.01 -4.85 5.84
N VAL A 513 -6.01 -3.93 6.82
CA VAL A 513 -5.00 -3.87 7.91
C VAL A 513 -5.09 -5.02 8.93
N LEU A 514 -6.28 -5.58 9.11
CA LEU A 514 -6.51 -6.67 10.06
C LEU A 514 -6.30 -8.05 9.43
N LEU A 515 -6.46 -8.18 8.11
CA LEU A 515 -6.45 -9.46 7.40
C LEU A 515 -5.28 -9.62 6.43
N GLY A 516 -4.60 -8.54 6.04
CA GLY A 516 -3.29 -8.55 5.42
C GLY A 516 -2.20 -8.42 6.47
#